data_AF-A0A966HS33-F1
#
_entry.id   AF-A0A966HS33-F1
#
_cell.length_a   1.000
_cell.length_b   1.000
_cell.length_c   1.000
_cell.angle_alpha   90.00
_cell.angle_beta   90.00
_cell.angle_gamma   90.00
#
_symmetry.space_group_name_H-M   'P 1'
#
loop_
_entity.id
_entity.type
_entity.pdbx_description
1 polymer ?
#
loop_
_entity_poly.entity_id
_entity_poly.type
_entity_poly.pdbx_seq_one_letter_code
_entity_poly.pdbx_strand_id
1 'polypeptide(L)'
;NKLYNLCKSKAYLVKGITIHWECDRSLINRKDDTPNTAKLFFPDGIVEYLDSETKNFTKINDKTCHHKNNFDDDKGKFEFAIQWHNEISEFKISFCNSVLTTNGGTHEQGFRSGVSKSIRKIAKFKNNKLVASASADEILSNASYIVSVFINNPEFEGQTKSRLSSAYIQKYCDISIAKSVEDWFNQHPKASNSILTFIEGKIREKNLLDQNLDVGRQSATRKIRLPGKLADCTSSKVEGTELFIVEGDSAGGSAKQARDRNFQAILPLRGKILNVKNSNTAKILANNEISNLLQALGCQRREKYIDKDLRYEKVIIMTDADVDGDHIASLLLTFFFCEMPNLIKNGHLYLAVPPLYKLTISNQIYYVRNDIEKDKLLKNLKKGSKIEISRFKGLGEMMAQQLKETTMDIKTRSLIRVTVPTTDYKKTNKLISNIMGKNADLRLKFIEENAPKVKNIDL
;
A
#
# COMPACT_ATOMS: atom_id res chain seq x y z
N ASN A 1 13.18 -14.03 -34.46
CA ASN A 1 11.96 -13.70 -33.68
C ASN A 1 10.74 -13.22 -34.50
N LYS A 2 10.76 -12.02 -35.10
CA LYS A 2 9.54 -11.35 -35.63
C LYS A 2 8.72 -12.18 -36.63
N LEU A 3 9.39 -12.85 -37.58
CA LEU A 3 8.72 -13.68 -38.59
C LEU A 3 8.09 -14.94 -37.97
N TYR A 4 8.77 -15.55 -36.99
CA TYR A 4 8.23 -16.69 -36.24
C TYR A 4 6.96 -16.30 -35.47
N ASN A 5 6.94 -15.15 -34.79
CA ASN A 5 5.73 -14.66 -34.10
C ASN A 5 4.59 -14.34 -35.07
N LEU A 6 4.91 -13.84 -36.27
CA LEU A 6 3.91 -13.64 -37.32
C LEU A 6 3.29 -14.97 -37.77
N CYS A 7 4.11 -16.00 -38.00
CA CYS A 7 3.63 -17.35 -38.31
C CYS A 7 2.78 -17.92 -37.15
N LYS A 8 3.26 -17.80 -35.91
CA LYS A 8 2.57 -18.26 -34.70
C LYS A 8 1.19 -17.60 -34.55
N SER A 9 1.11 -16.27 -34.67
CA SER A 9 -0.16 -15.54 -34.60
C SER A 9 -1.13 -15.91 -35.73
N LYS A 10 -0.66 -16.11 -36.97
CA LYS A 10 -1.52 -16.58 -38.07
C LYS A 10 -2.09 -17.97 -37.81
N ALA A 11 -1.30 -18.89 -37.26
CA ALA A 11 -1.76 -20.22 -36.89
C ALA A 11 -2.86 -20.18 -35.80
N TYR A 12 -2.79 -19.23 -34.86
CA TYR A 12 -3.84 -19.03 -33.85
C TYR A 12 -5.13 -18.42 -34.41
N LEU A 13 -5.02 -17.51 -35.39
CA LEU A 13 -6.17 -16.78 -35.95
C LEU A 13 -7.00 -17.62 -36.92
N VAL A 14 -6.38 -18.58 -37.61
CA VAL A 14 -7.06 -19.42 -38.60
C VAL A 14 -7.09 -20.86 -38.12
N LYS A 15 -8.21 -21.23 -37.47
CA LYS A 15 -8.43 -22.59 -36.98
C LYS A 15 -8.29 -23.61 -38.12
N GLY A 16 -7.54 -24.69 -37.85
CA GLY A 16 -7.33 -25.79 -38.79
C GLY A 16 -6.11 -25.66 -39.71
N ILE A 17 -5.38 -24.54 -39.67
CA ILE A 17 -4.12 -24.40 -40.42
C ILE A 17 -2.96 -24.98 -39.59
N THR A 18 -2.15 -25.81 -40.24
CA THR A 18 -0.83 -26.22 -39.73
C THR A 18 0.24 -25.43 -40.46
N ILE A 19 1.06 -24.69 -39.73
CA ILE A 19 2.24 -24.01 -40.29
C ILE A 19 3.48 -24.79 -39.88
N HIS A 20 4.23 -25.26 -40.87
CA HIS A 20 5.55 -25.84 -40.68
C HIS A 20 6.58 -24.71 -40.79
N TRP A 21 7.24 -24.41 -39.67
CA TRP A 21 8.31 -23.43 -39.58
C TRP A 21 9.65 -24.14 -39.65
N GLU A 22 10.54 -23.64 -40.51
CA GLU A 22 11.93 -24.04 -40.60
C GLU A 22 12.79 -22.80 -40.82
N CYS A 23 13.85 -22.65 -40.03
CA CYS A 23 14.79 -21.54 -40.13
C CYS A 23 16.18 -22.03 -39.76
N ASP A 24 17.13 -21.87 -40.68
CA ASP A 24 18.52 -22.27 -40.49
C ASP A 24 19.11 -21.69 -39.18
N ARG A 25 19.74 -22.55 -38.37
CA ARG A 25 20.36 -22.17 -37.09
C ARG A 25 21.37 -21.03 -37.21
N SER A 26 22.03 -20.90 -38.36
CA SER A 26 22.99 -19.82 -38.63
C SER A 26 22.34 -18.42 -38.64
N LEU A 27 21.04 -18.34 -38.91
CA LEU A 27 20.26 -17.09 -38.96
C LEU A 27 19.61 -16.75 -37.60
N ILE A 28 19.65 -17.67 -36.64
CA ILE A 28 19.06 -17.51 -35.31
C ILE A 28 20.13 -16.93 -34.38
N ASN A 29 19.88 -15.72 -33.89
CA ASN A 29 20.78 -15.07 -32.94
C ASN A 29 20.80 -15.86 -31.62
N ARG A 30 21.98 -16.04 -30.99
CA ARG A 30 22.14 -16.85 -29.76
C ARG A 30 21.30 -16.38 -28.56
N LYS A 31 20.77 -15.14 -28.60
CA LYS A 31 19.90 -14.56 -27.57
C LYS A 31 18.40 -14.67 -27.90
N ASP A 32 18.03 -15.30 -29.01
CA ASP A 32 16.66 -15.33 -29.53
C ASP A 32 16.06 -16.74 -29.38
N ASP A 33 14.95 -16.88 -28.64
CA ASP A 33 14.28 -18.16 -28.36
C ASP A 33 13.52 -18.74 -29.57
N THR A 34 13.89 -18.33 -30.79
CA THR A 34 13.23 -18.81 -32.01
C THR A 34 13.69 -20.25 -32.32
N PRO A 35 12.77 -21.23 -32.48
CA PRO A 35 13.16 -22.59 -32.79
C PRO A 35 13.64 -22.74 -34.24
N ASN A 36 14.58 -23.67 -34.46
CA ASN A 36 15.06 -24.08 -35.79
C ASN A 36 13.94 -24.71 -36.64
N THR A 37 13.09 -25.53 -36.00
CA THR A 37 11.93 -26.19 -36.62
C THR A 37 10.77 -26.18 -35.65
N ALA A 38 9.56 -25.85 -36.11
CA ALA A 38 8.35 -25.93 -35.29
C ALA A 38 7.13 -26.30 -36.14
N LYS A 39 6.23 -27.11 -35.58
CA LYS A 39 4.90 -27.35 -36.14
C LYS A 39 3.90 -26.53 -35.34
N LEU A 40 3.34 -25.50 -35.95
CA LEU A 40 2.38 -24.58 -35.33
C LEU A 40 0.96 -25.03 -35.70
N PHE A 41 0.27 -25.63 -34.75
CA PHE A 41 -1.11 -26.06 -34.88
C PHE A 41 -1.84 -25.84 -33.55
N PHE A 42 -2.87 -24.99 -33.57
CA PHE A 42 -3.54 -24.52 -32.35
C PHE A 42 -5.05 -24.73 -32.47
N PRO A 43 -5.59 -25.86 -31.95
CA PRO A 43 -6.99 -26.24 -32.12
C PRO A 43 -7.96 -25.26 -31.44
N ASP A 44 -7.56 -24.69 -30.30
CA ASP A 44 -8.37 -23.75 -29.53
C ASP A 44 -8.18 -22.29 -29.97
N GLY A 45 -7.33 -22.05 -30.97
CA GLY A 45 -7.14 -20.77 -31.65
C GLY A 45 -6.75 -19.65 -30.69
N ILE A 46 -7.47 -18.52 -30.74
CA ILE A 46 -7.10 -17.31 -29.97
C ILE A 46 -7.19 -17.49 -28.44
N VAL A 47 -7.94 -18.49 -27.94
CA VAL A 47 -8.00 -18.79 -26.49
C VAL A 47 -6.67 -19.36 -26.03
N GLU A 48 -6.13 -20.34 -26.78
CA GLU A 48 -4.81 -20.89 -26.51
C GLU A 48 -3.71 -19.84 -26.67
N TYR A 49 -3.88 -18.91 -27.62
CA TYR A 49 -2.95 -17.78 -27.76
C TYR A 49 -2.94 -16.93 -26.49
N LEU A 50 -4.11 -16.48 -26.03
CA LEU A 50 -4.27 -15.68 -24.82
C LEU A 50 -3.67 -16.39 -23.60
N ASP A 51 -3.98 -17.67 -23.43
CA ASP A 51 -3.48 -18.48 -22.32
C ASP A 51 -1.97 -18.68 -22.39
N SER A 52 -1.40 -18.81 -23.60
CA SER A 52 0.04 -19.01 -23.77
C SER A 52 0.87 -17.79 -23.38
N GLU A 53 0.34 -16.59 -23.63
CA GLU A 53 1.02 -15.32 -23.34
C GLU A 53 0.75 -14.86 -21.89
N THR A 54 -0.29 -15.40 -21.25
CA THR A 54 -0.67 -15.07 -19.87
C THR A 54 -0.37 -16.18 -18.86
N LYS A 55 0.49 -17.16 -19.20
CA LYS A 55 0.84 -18.31 -18.33
C LYS A 55 1.35 -17.91 -16.94
N ASN A 56 2.03 -16.77 -16.84
CA ASN A 56 2.61 -16.28 -15.59
C ASN A 56 1.63 -15.42 -14.76
N PHE A 57 0.41 -15.19 -15.25
CA PHE A 57 -0.57 -14.34 -14.58
C PHE A 57 -1.60 -15.17 -13.82
N THR A 58 -2.03 -14.63 -12.68
CA THR A 58 -3.02 -15.28 -11.82
C THR A 58 -4.42 -14.98 -12.36
N LYS A 59 -5.08 -15.96 -12.99
CA LYS A 59 -6.45 -15.81 -13.53
C LYS A 59 -7.48 -15.59 -12.41
N ILE A 60 -8.41 -14.66 -12.62
CA ILE A 60 -9.49 -14.34 -11.65
C ILE A 60 -10.69 -15.31 -11.77
N ASN A 61 -10.87 -15.91 -12.94
CA ASN A 61 -11.99 -16.77 -13.26
C ASN A 61 -11.54 -17.98 -14.08
N ASP A 62 -12.21 -19.11 -13.87
CA ASP A 62 -11.80 -20.42 -14.41
C ASP A 62 -11.98 -20.55 -15.93
N LYS A 63 -12.90 -19.78 -16.52
CA LYS A 63 -13.21 -19.83 -17.96
C LYS A 63 -12.97 -18.50 -18.62
N THR A 64 -12.23 -18.49 -19.73
CA THR A 64 -12.05 -17.31 -20.58
C THR A 64 -13.36 -16.92 -21.26
N CYS A 65 -13.63 -15.62 -21.34
CA CYS A 65 -14.75 -15.10 -22.11
C CYS A 65 -14.37 -15.08 -23.58
N HIS A 66 -14.87 -16.06 -24.33
CA HIS A 66 -14.62 -16.25 -25.75
C HIS A 66 -15.92 -16.27 -26.52
N HIS A 67 -15.94 -15.59 -27.67
CA HIS A 67 -17.07 -15.63 -28.56
C HIS A 67 -16.62 -15.43 -30.01
N LYS A 68 -17.35 -16.07 -30.93
CA LYS A 68 -17.14 -15.97 -32.38
C LYS A 68 -18.50 -15.85 -33.05
N ASN A 69 -18.71 -14.80 -33.83
CA ASN A 69 -19.95 -14.63 -34.57
C ASN A 69 -19.75 -13.76 -35.82
N ASN A 70 -20.75 -13.74 -36.69
CA ASN A 70 -20.82 -12.81 -37.81
C ASN A 70 -21.40 -11.47 -37.34
N PHE A 71 -21.00 -10.39 -37.99
CA PHE A 71 -21.71 -9.12 -37.88
C PHE A 71 -23.05 -9.21 -38.62
N ASP A 72 -24.01 -8.43 -38.16
CA ASP A 72 -25.26 -8.23 -38.89
C ASP A 72 -24.97 -7.59 -40.27
N ASP A 73 -25.88 -7.78 -41.23
CA ASP A 73 -25.81 -7.23 -42.60
C ASP A 73 -24.58 -7.65 -43.42
N ASP A 74 -24.04 -8.84 -43.16
CA ASP A 74 -22.95 -9.45 -43.95
C ASP A 74 -21.67 -8.59 -44.04
N LYS A 75 -21.46 -7.72 -43.04
CA LYS A 75 -20.31 -6.80 -42.96
C LYS A 75 -19.00 -7.47 -42.55
N GLY A 76 -19.07 -8.75 -42.21
CA GLY A 76 -17.90 -9.55 -41.84
C GLY A 76 -18.16 -10.43 -40.62
N LYS A 77 -17.07 -10.84 -39.95
CA LYS A 77 -17.10 -11.66 -38.74
C LYS A 77 -16.13 -11.16 -37.69
N PHE A 78 -16.39 -11.52 -36.44
CA PHE A 78 -15.51 -11.21 -35.32
C PHE A 78 -15.27 -12.43 -34.44
N GLU A 79 -14.11 -12.44 -33.79
CA GLU A 79 -13.75 -13.40 -32.77
C GLU A 79 -12.96 -12.66 -31.68
N PHE A 80 -13.32 -12.86 -30.42
CA PHE A 80 -12.58 -12.27 -29.31
C PHE A 80 -12.40 -13.25 -28.15
N ALA A 81 -11.33 -13.05 -27.40
CA ALA A 81 -11.07 -13.72 -26.13
C ALA A 81 -10.59 -12.68 -25.12
N ILE A 82 -11.19 -12.67 -23.91
CA ILE A 82 -10.82 -11.77 -22.82
C ILE A 82 -10.75 -12.53 -21.48
N GLN A 83 -9.71 -12.21 -20.71
CA GLN A 83 -9.42 -12.80 -19.41
C GLN A 83 -8.92 -11.73 -18.43
N TRP A 84 -9.41 -11.75 -17.20
CA TRP A 84 -8.91 -10.88 -16.11
C TRP A 84 -7.87 -11.62 -15.27
N HIS A 85 -6.86 -10.87 -14.84
CA HIS A 85 -5.75 -11.34 -14.01
C HIS A 85 -5.53 -10.42 -12.81
N ASN A 86 -4.84 -10.90 -11.78
CA ASN A 86 -4.51 -10.07 -10.62
C ASN A 86 -3.46 -8.98 -10.96
N GLU A 87 -2.54 -9.33 -11.85
CA GLU A 87 -1.48 -8.47 -12.37
C GLU A 87 -2.02 -7.51 -13.44
N ILE A 88 -1.35 -6.36 -13.63
CA ILE A 88 -1.67 -5.46 -14.75
C ILE A 88 -1.17 -6.11 -16.02
N SER A 89 -2.06 -6.27 -17.00
CA SER A 89 -1.70 -6.87 -18.28
C SER A 89 -1.56 -5.81 -19.36
N GLU A 90 -0.41 -5.82 -20.02
CA GLU A 90 -0.16 -5.07 -21.25
C GLU A 90 -0.56 -5.87 -22.51
N PHE A 91 -0.98 -7.13 -22.34
CA PHE A 91 -1.30 -8.01 -23.46
C PHE A 91 -2.70 -7.69 -24.03
N LYS A 92 -2.72 -6.72 -24.94
CA LYS A 92 -3.92 -6.22 -25.63
C LYS A 92 -3.62 -6.19 -27.12
N ILE A 93 -4.13 -7.17 -27.84
CA ILE A 93 -3.82 -7.36 -29.25
C ILE A 93 -5.09 -7.29 -30.09
N SER A 94 -5.00 -6.60 -31.23
CA SER A 94 -6.09 -6.49 -32.20
C SER A 94 -5.64 -6.88 -33.60
N PHE A 95 -6.53 -7.50 -34.36
CA PHE A 95 -6.30 -7.95 -35.73
C PHE A 95 -7.44 -7.53 -36.65
N CYS A 96 -7.10 -7.19 -37.89
CA CYS A 96 -8.06 -7.04 -38.99
C CYS A 96 -7.59 -7.87 -40.19
N ASN A 97 -8.41 -8.80 -40.68
CA ASN A 97 -8.09 -9.70 -41.80
C ASN A 97 -6.72 -10.40 -41.62
N SER A 98 -6.45 -10.92 -40.43
CA SER A 98 -5.18 -11.55 -40.03
C SER A 98 -3.94 -10.64 -40.03
N VAL A 99 -4.11 -9.33 -40.21
CA VAL A 99 -3.07 -8.31 -40.06
C VAL A 99 -3.12 -7.76 -38.64
N LEU A 100 -1.97 -7.74 -37.97
CA LEU A 100 -1.82 -7.17 -36.62
C LEU A 100 -1.95 -5.65 -36.69
N THR A 101 -2.93 -5.10 -35.97
CA THR A 101 -3.11 -3.65 -35.84
C THR A 101 -2.39 -3.14 -34.59
N THR A 102 -1.09 -2.87 -34.71
CA THR A 102 -0.22 -2.48 -33.58
C THR A 102 -0.67 -1.23 -32.83
N ASN A 103 -1.36 -0.32 -33.51
CA ASN A 103 -1.86 0.95 -32.97
C ASN A 103 -3.39 0.91 -32.77
N GLY A 104 -3.98 -0.29 -32.81
CA GLY A 104 -5.40 -0.51 -32.62
C GLY A 104 -6.27 -0.05 -33.79
N GLY A 105 -7.40 0.58 -33.49
CA GLY A 105 -8.30 1.13 -34.50
C GLY A 105 -9.76 1.14 -34.09
N THR A 106 -10.63 1.36 -35.06
CA THR A 106 -12.08 1.46 -34.88
C THR A 106 -12.70 0.17 -34.32
N HIS A 107 -12.21 -1.01 -34.73
CA HIS A 107 -12.64 -2.33 -34.22
C HIS A 107 -12.29 -2.51 -32.74
N GLU A 108 -11.07 -2.15 -32.34
CA GLU A 108 -10.64 -2.25 -30.94
C GLU A 108 -11.41 -1.25 -30.05
N GLN A 109 -11.64 -0.03 -30.51
CA GLN A 109 -12.47 0.94 -29.80
C GLN A 109 -13.90 0.43 -29.61
N GLY A 110 -14.48 -0.18 -30.65
CA GLY A 110 -15.78 -0.84 -30.58
C GLY A 110 -15.81 -1.98 -29.55
N PHE A 111 -14.80 -2.85 -29.56
CA PHE A 111 -14.64 -3.92 -28.56
C PHE A 111 -14.57 -3.37 -27.13
N ARG A 112 -13.70 -2.38 -26.89
CA ARG A 112 -13.52 -1.76 -25.57
C ARG A 112 -14.82 -1.12 -25.07
N SER A 113 -15.54 -0.43 -25.95
CA SER A 113 -16.85 0.15 -25.65
C SER A 113 -17.88 -0.93 -25.31
N GLY A 114 -18.00 -1.97 -26.14
CA GLY A 114 -18.99 -3.02 -25.98
C GLY A 114 -18.81 -3.79 -24.67
N VAL A 115 -17.59 -4.25 -24.38
CA VAL A 115 -17.26 -4.93 -23.12
C VAL A 115 -17.58 -4.06 -21.91
N SER A 116 -17.17 -2.79 -21.93
CA SER A 116 -17.38 -1.87 -20.81
C SER A 116 -18.86 -1.59 -20.56
N LYS A 117 -19.66 -1.40 -21.63
CA LYS A 117 -21.10 -1.18 -21.52
C LYS A 117 -21.81 -2.38 -20.91
N SER A 118 -21.50 -3.60 -21.36
CA SER A 118 -22.08 -4.84 -20.84
C SER A 118 -21.76 -5.05 -19.36
N ILE A 119 -20.50 -4.88 -18.98
CA ILE A 119 -20.08 -5.04 -17.57
C ILE A 119 -20.78 -4.01 -16.67
N ARG A 120 -20.90 -2.74 -17.10
CA ARG A 120 -21.67 -1.73 -16.35
C ARG A 120 -23.14 -2.09 -16.22
N LYS A 121 -23.77 -2.60 -17.28
CA LYS A 121 -25.18 -3.02 -17.27
C LYS A 121 -25.41 -4.16 -16.27
N ILE A 122 -24.54 -5.16 -16.27
CA ILE A 122 -24.58 -6.28 -15.33
C ILE A 122 -24.32 -5.80 -13.89
N ALA A 123 -23.35 -4.90 -13.70
CA ALA A 123 -23.07 -4.29 -12.41
C ALA A 123 -24.28 -3.54 -11.85
N LYS A 124 -25.02 -2.79 -12.68
CA LYS A 124 -26.29 -2.13 -12.30
C LYS A 124 -27.32 -3.15 -11.84
N PHE A 125 -27.51 -4.24 -12.58
CA PHE A 125 -28.45 -5.30 -12.20
C PHE A 125 -28.10 -5.96 -10.86
N LYS A 126 -26.79 -6.10 -10.55
CA LYS A 126 -26.29 -6.64 -9.27
C LYS A 126 -26.12 -5.57 -8.17
N ASN A 127 -26.67 -4.37 -8.33
CA ASN A 127 -26.55 -3.25 -7.38
C ASN A 127 -25.10 -2.80 -7.06
N ASN A 128 -24.13 -3.11 -7.92
CA ASN A 128 -22.75 -2.64 -7.79
C ASN A 128 -22.59 -1.26 -8.43
N LYS A 129 -22.91 -0.21 -7.67
CA LYS A 129 -22.89 1.19 -8.14
C LYS A 129 -21.50 1.65 -8.60
N LEU A 130 -20.44 1.13 -7.97
CA LEU A 130 -19.07 1.57 -8.20
C LEU A 130 -18.54 1.08 -9.55
N VAL A 131 -18.77 -0.20 -9.88
CA VAL A 131 -18.45 -0.74 -11.21
C VAL A 131 -19.40 -0.20 -12.28
N ALA A 132 -20.67 0.07 -11.94
CA ALA A 132 -21.62 0.66 -12.87
C ALA A 132 -21.22 2.05 -13.40
N SER A 133 -20.42 2.80 -12.62
CA SER A 133 -19.86 4.10 -12.99
C SER A 133 -18.41 4.04 -13.50
N ALA A 134 -17.80 2.85 -13.60
CA ALA A 134 -16.40 2.70 -13.97
C ALA A 134 -16.09 3.10 -15.41
N SER A 135 -14.94 3.73 -15.64
CA SER A 135 -14.41 4.00 -16.98
C SER A 135 -14.03 2.70 -17.71
N ALA A 136 -13.88 2.77 -19.03
CA ALA A 136 -13.45 1.60 -19.82
C ALA A 136 -12.04 1.14 -19.43
N ASP A 137 -11.16 2.08 -19.07
CA ASP A 137 -9.79 1.79 -18.64
C ASP A 137 -9.76 1.07 -17.29
N GLU A 138 -10.62 1.43 -16.34
CA GLU A 138 -10.72 0.73 -15.05
C GLU A 138 -11.23 -0.69 -15.19
N ILE A 139 -12.12 -0.94 -16.16
CA ILE A 139 -12.66 -2.28 -16.42
C ILE A 139 -11.61 -3.17 -17.11
N LEU A 140 -10.79 -2.58 -18.00
CA LEU A 140 -9.87 -3.30 -18.88
C LEU A 140 -8.39 -3.22 -18.47
N SER A 141 -8.05 -2.54 -17.37
CA SER A 141 -6.67 -2.34 -16.91
C SER A 141 -5.95 -3.67 -16.70
N ASN A 142 -6.62 -4.59 -16.00
CA ASN A 142 -6.15 -5.91 -15.61
C ASN A 142 -6.68 -7.02 -16.53
N ALA A 143 -7.22 -6.64 -17.69
CA ALA A 143 -7.72 -7.58 -18.69
C ALA A 143 -6.67 -7.78 -19.79
N SER A 144 -6.42 -9.04 -20.12
CA SER A 144 -5.74 -9.45 -21.34
C SER A 144 -6.79 -9.77 -22.39
N TYR A 145 -6.63 -9.29 -23.63
CA TYR A 145 -7.57 -9.63 -24.69
C TYR A 145 -6.94 -9.73 -26.07
N ILE A 146 -7.58 -10.54 -26.90
CA ILE A 146 -7.37 -10.61 -28.34
C ILE A 146 -8.70 -10.32 -29.00
N VAL A 147 -8.72 -9.38 -29.95
CA VAL A 147 -9.87 -9.12 -30.82
C VAL A 147 -9.46 -9.25 -32.28
N SER A 148 -10.16 -10.08 -33.04
CA SER A 148 -9.93 -10.26 -34.47
C SER A 148 -11.20 -10.00 -35.23
N VAL A 149 -11.15 -9.10 -36.22
CA VAL A 149 -12.25 -8.87 -37.16
C VAL A 149 -11.83 -9.26 -38.56
N PHE A 150 -12.78 -9.81 -39.31
CA PHE A 150 -12.62 -10.02 -40.75
C PHE A 150 -13.72 -9.26 -41.46
N ILE A 151 -13.35 -8.25 -42.25
CA ILE A 151 -14.28 -7.29 -42.84
C ILE A 151 -13.99 -7.08 -44.31
N ASN A 152 -15.03 -6.70 -45.04
CA ASN A 152 -14.93 -6.36 -46.45
C ASN A 152 -14.39 -4.92 -46.59
N ASN A 153 -13.44 -4.72 -47.51
CA ASN A 153 -12.84 -3.42 -47.83
C ASN A 153 -12.32 -2.66 -46.59
N PRO A 154 -11.34 -3.19 -45.84
CA PRO A 154 -10.78 -2.49 -44.68
C PRO A 154 -9.96 -1.27 -45.12
N GLU A 155 -10.14 -0.16 -44.42
CA GLU A 155 -9.36 1.06 -44.57
C GLU A 155 -8.40 1.21 -43.38
N PHE A 156 -7.14 1.53 -43.65
CA PHE A 156 -6.12 1.69 -42.62
C PHE A 156 -5.46 3.07 -42.69
N GLU A 157 -5.03 3.56 -41.54
CA GLU A 157 -4.16 4.73 -41.46
C GLU A 157 -2.73 4.35 -41.90
N GLY A 158 -2.29 4.95 -43.01
CA GLY A 158 -0.92 4.82 -43.52
C GLY A 158 -0.58 3.46 -44.14
N GLN A 159 0.62 3.39 -44.71
CA GLN A 159 1.09 2.22 -45.48
C GLN A 159 1.34 0.98 -44.60
N THR A 160 1.69 1.17 -43.33
CA THR A 160 2.03 0.10 -42.39
C THR A 160 0.83 -0.71 -41.91
N LYS A 161 -0.41 -0.32 -42.30
CA LYS A 161 -1.67 -0.95 -41.86
C LYS A 161 -1.76 -1.13 -40.34
N SER A 162 -1.13 -0.21 -39.61
CA SER A 162 -0.96 -0.31 -38.16
C SER A 162 -2.22 0.04 -37.38
N ARG A 163 -3.17 0.75 -38.02
CA ARG A 163 -4.41 1.19 -37.39
C ARG A 163 -5.59 1.14 -38.36
N LEU A 164 -6.69 0.53 -37.93
CA LEU A 164 -7.93 0.47 -38.72
C LEU A 164 -8.71 1.79 -38.60
N SER A 165 -9.09 2.39 -39.73
CA SER A 165 -9.81 3.66 -39.82
C SER A 165 -11.27 3.54 -40.26
N SER A 166 -11.71 2.35 -40.70
CA SER A 166 -13.10 2.11 -41.14
C SER A 166 -14.10 2.43 -40.03
N ALA A 167 -14.76 3.60 -40.09
CA ALA A 167 -15.60 4.09 -38.99
C ALA A 167 -16.83 3.22 -38.71
N TYR A 168 -17.43 2.63 -39.75
CA TYR A 168 -18.63 1.81 -39.63
C TYR A 168 -18.42 0.63 -38.67
N ILE A 169 -17.22 0.04 -38.66
CA ILE A 169 -16.96 -1.19 -37.90
C ILE A 169 -17.02 -0.99 -36.39
N GLN A 170 -16.78 0.23 -35.91
CA GLN A 170 -16.81 0.54 -34.48
C GLN A 170 -18.19 0.28 -33.88
N LYS A 171 -19.24 0.72 -34.58
CA LYS A 171 -20.64 0.53 -34.13
C LYS A 171 -21.04 -0.94 -34.14
N TYR A 172 -20.68 -1.67 -35.19
CA TYR A 172 -20.96 -3.11 -35.29
C TYR A 172 -20.23 -3.90 -34.20
N CYS A 173 -18.94 -3.62 -33.97
CA CYS A 173 -18.18 -4.20 -32.88
C CYS A 173 -18.84 -3.92 -31.53
N ASP A 174 -19.16 -2.65 -31.24
CA ASP A 174 -19.78 -2.25 -29.97
C ASP A 174 -21.08 -3.02 -29.68
N ILE A 175 -21.99 -3.10 -30.65
CA ILE A 175 -23.30 -3.77 -30.47
C ILE A 175 -23.13 -5.29 -30.34
N SER A 176 -22.44 -5.93 -31.28
CA SER A 176 -22.33 -7.39 -31.31
C SER A 176 -21.54 -7.92 -30.13
N ILE A 177 -20.43 -7.27 -29.77
CA ILE A 177 -19.60 -7.69 -28.63
C ILE A 177 -20.34 -7.43 -27.31
N ALA A 178 -21.08 -6.32 -27.19
CA ALA A 178 -21.85 -6.07 -25.99
C ALA A 178 -22.84 -7.21 -25.71
N LYS A 179 -23.59 -7.64 -26.74
CA LYS A 179 -24.52 -8.77 -26.65
C LYS A 179 -23.79 -10.07 -26.26
N SER A 180 -22.71 -10.41 -26.94
CA SER A 180 -21.93 -11.63 -26.65
C SER A 180 -21.36 -11.67 -25.23
N VAL A 181 -20.91 -10.52 -24.70
CA VAL A 181 -20.41 -10.42 -23.32
C VAL A 181 -21.55 -10.57 -22.32
N GLU A 182 -22.71 -9.96 -22.57
CA GLU A 182 -23.90 -10.14 -21.72
C GLU A 182 -24.31 -11.61 -21.65
N ASP A 183 -24.41 -12.27 -22.80
CA ASP A 183 -24.77 -13.69 -22.88
C ASP A 183 -23.78 -14.57 -22.11
N TRP A 184 -22.47 -14.32 -22.26
CA TRP A 184 -21.44 -15.08 -21.55
C TRP A 184 -21.51 -14.89 -20.03
N PHE A 185 -21.69 -13.65 -19.56
CA PHE A 185 -21.80 -13.35 -18.12
C PHE A 185 -23.06 -13.95 -17.50
N ASN A 186 -24.16 -14.04 -18.26
CA ASN A 186 -25.40 -14.69 -17.83
C ASN A 186 -25.23 -16.21 -17.73
N GLN A 187 -24.50 -16.82 -18.66
CA GLN A 187 -24.20 -18.26 -18.64
C GLN A 187 -23.19 -18.65 -17.55
N HIS A 188 -22.36 -17.71 -17.09
CA HIS A 188 -21.28 -17.95 -16.13
C HIS A 188 -21.37 -17.07 -14.87
N PRO A 189 -22.39 -17.26 -14.01
CA PRO A 189 -22.65 -16.38 -12.87
C PRO A 189 -21.52 -16.35 -11.83
N LYS A 190 -20.83 -17.48 -11.60
CA LYS A 190 -19.67 -17.55 -10.68
C LYS A 190 -18.51 -16.68 -11.18
N ALA A 191 -18.10 -16.86 -12.43
CA ALA A 191 -17.05 -16.05 -13.05
C ALA A 191 -17.42 -14.56 -13.11
N SER A 192 -18.67 -14.26 -13.48
CA SER A 192 -19.24 -12.91 -13.49
C SER A 192 -19.12 -12.21 -12.13
N ASN A 193 -19.44 -12.88 -11.03
CA ASN A 193 -19.26 -12.34 -9.69
C ASN A 193 -17.79 -12.08 -9.36
N SER A 194 -16.90 -13.04 -9.60
CA SER A 194 -15.46 -12.89 -9.34
C SER A 194 -14.87 -11.69 -10.09
N ILE A 195 -15.23 -11.52 -11.36
CA ILE A 195 -14.76 -10.40 -12.20
C ILE A 195 -15.26 -9.07 -11.63
N LEU A 196 -16.56 -8.96 -11.29
CA LEU A 196 -17.13 -7.71 -10.75
C LEU A 196 -16.51 -7.32 -9.41
N THR A 197 -16.36 -8.29 -8.49
CA THR A 197 -15.72 -8.05 -7.18
C THR A 197 -14.27 -7.64 -7.34
N PHE A 198 -13.54 -8.24 -8.29
CA PHE A 198 -12.17 -7.87 -8.58
C PHE A 198 -12.05 -6.44 -9.12
N ILE A 199 -12.86 -6.07 -10.12
CA ILE A 199 -12.90 -4.71 -10.67
C ILE A 199 -13.26 -3.69 -9.59
N GLU A 200 -14.26 -3.98 -8.76
CA GLU A 200 -14.64 -3.11 -7.63
C GLU A 200 -13.47 -2.90 -6.65
N GLY A 201 -12.75 -3.97 -6.30
CA GLY A 201 -11.58 -3.90 -5.44
C GLY A 201 -10.49 -3.00 -6.01
N LYS A 202 -10.21 -3.10 -7.31
CA LYS A 202 -9.19 -2.29 -8.00
C LYS A 202 -9.57 -0.82 -8.11
N ILE A 203 -10.83 -0.51 -8.39
CA ILE A 203 -11.31 0.88 -8.40
C ILE A 203 -11.24 1.48 -7.00
N ARG A 204 -11.59 0.72 -5.94
CA ARG A 204 -11.42 1.20 -4.56
C ARG A 204 -9.97 1.49 -4.22
N GLU A 205 -9.05 0.60 -4.59
CA GLU A 205 -7.61 0.77 -4.40
C GLU A 205 -7.12 2.06 -5.09
N LYS A 206 -7.50 2.25 -6.35
CA LYS A 206 -7.19 3.46 -7.13
C LYS A 206 -7.80 4.72 -6.53
N ASN A 207 -9.08 4.72 -6.17
CA ASN A 207 -9.74 5.90 -5.58
C ASN A 207 -9.11 6.30 -4.25
N LEU A 208 -8.67 5.32 -3.44
CA LEU A 208 -7.92 5.62 -2.22
C LEU A 208 -6.55 6.22 -2.55
N LEU A 209 -5.84 5.71 -3.55
CA LEU A 209 -4.58 6.28 -4.03
C LEU A 209 -4.77 7.71 -4.57
N ASP A 210 -5.78 7.94 -5.40
CA ASP A 210 -6.08 9.23 -6.01
C ASP A 210 -6.54 10.24 -4.96
N GLN A 211 -7.37 9.85 -3.99
CA GLN A 211 -7.70 10.71 -2.84
C GLN A 211 -6.45 11.09 -2.03
N ASN A 212 -5.52 10.15 -1.84
CA ASN A 212 -4.26 10.44 -1.17
C ASN A 212 -3.34 11.36 -2.02
N LEU A 213 -3.40 11.27 -3.35
CA LEU A 213 -2.62 12.10 -4.28
C LEU A 213 -3.23 13.49 -4.48
N ASP A 214 -4.56 13.62 -4.54
CA ASP A 214 -5.27 14.90 -4.63
C ASP A 214 -5.14 15.68 -3.33
N VAL A 215 -5.10 15.01 -2.17
CA VAL A 215 -4.65 15.62 -0.92
C VAL A 215 -3.23 16.17 -1.06
N GLY A 216 -2.34 15.47 -1.79
CA GLY A 216 -0.96 15.91 -2.07
C GLY A 216 -0.81 17.03 -3.11
N ARG A 217 -1.68 17.09 -4.13
CA ARG A 217 -1.69 18.17 -5.13
C ARG A 217 -2.38 19.43 -4.61
N GLN A 218 -3.45 19.27 -3.84
CA GLN A 218 -4.10 20.40 -3.15
C GLN A 218 -3.27 20.93 -1.97
N SER A 219 -2.34 20.14 -1.41
CA SER A 219 -1.42 20.60 -0.37
C SER A 219 -0.25 21.44 -0.88
N ALA A 220 0.01 21.52 -2.19
CA ALA A 220 1.07 22.38 -2.72
C ALA A 220 0.74 23.88 -2.56
N THR A 221 -0.54 24.25 -2.49
CA THR A 221 -1.01 25.63 -2.31
C THR A 221 -1.82 25.87 -1.03
N ARG A 222 -2.27 24.81 -0.33
CA ARG A 222 -2.90 24.95 0.99
C ARG A 222 -1.91 24.60 2.09
N LYS A 223 -1.77 25.51 3.07
CA LYS A 223 -1.22 25.20 4.41
C LYS A 223 -1.67 23.79 4.80
N ILE A 224 -0.70 22.90 5.03
CA ILE A 224 -0.92 21.53 5.52
C ILE A 224 -1.99 21.61 6.60
N ARG A 225 -3.13 20.95 6.40
CA ARG A 225 -4.19 20.92 7.40
C ARG A 225 -3.69 20.01 8.51
N LEU A 226 -3.15 20.64 9.55
CA LEU A 226 -2.64 19.95 10.71
C LEU A 226 -3.78 19.22 11.43
N PRO A 227 -3.52 18.07 12.08
CA PRO A 227 -4.50 17.40 12.92
C PRO A 227 -5.04 18.36 13.96
N GLY A 228 -6.35 18.41 14.17
CA GLY A 228 -6.96 19.31 15.16
C GLY A 228 -6.49 19.09 16.60
N LYS A 229 -5.90 17.92 16.89
CA LYS A 229 -5.31 17.57 18.19
C LYS A 229 -3.86 18.04 18.37
N LEU A 230 -3.17 18.37 17.28
CA LEU A 230 -1.76 18.77 17.32
C LEU A 230 -1.64 20.17 17.93
N ALA A 231 -0.90 20.28 19.03
CA ALA A 231 -0.44 21.56 19.53
C ALA A 231 0.94 21.85 18.92
N ASP A 232 0.98 22.58 17.82
CA ASP A 232 2.20 22.82 17.05
C ASP A 232 3.15 23.85 17.71
N CYS A 233 4.43 23.83 17.34
CA CYS A 233 5.41 24.84 17.74
C CYS A 233 5.34 26.08 16.84
N THR A 234 5.86 27.22 17.29
CA THR A 234 5.85 28.47 16.52
C THR A 234 7.04 28.64 15.58
N SER A 235 8.13 27.87 15.77
CA SER A 235 9.29 27.89 14.87
C SER A 235 8.91 27.45 13.45
N SER A 236 9.48 28.16 12.46
CA SER A 236 9.40 27.81 11.04
C SER A 236 10.56 26.94 10.56
N LYS A 237 11.58 26.71 11.41
CA LYS A 237 12.74 25.86 11.11
C LYS A 237 12.47 24.44 11.59
N VAL A 238 12.96 23.45 10.84
CA VAL A 238 12.95 22.03 11.27
C VAL A 238 14.03 21.79 12.34
N GLU A 239 15.22 22.34 12.13
CA GLU A 239 16.34 22.21 13.06
C GLU A 239 16.00 22.76 14.45
N GLY A 240 16.31 21.97 15.48
CA GLY A 240 16.02 22.22 16.88
C GLY A 240 14.58 21.93 17.30
N THR A 241 13.67 21.59 16.37
CA THR A 241 12.27 21.34 16.72
C THR A 241 11.97 19.89 17.04
N GLU A 242 10.97 19.71 17.90
CA GLU A 242 10.68 18.44 18.56
C GLU A 242 9.18 18.17 18.55
N LEU A 243 8.80 16.94 18.25
CA LEU A 243 7.43 16.45 18.38
C LEU A 243 7.37 15.44 19.51
N PHE A 244 6.62 15.74 20.57
CA PHE A 244 6.28 14.80 21.62
C PHE A 244 4.96 14.11 21.28
N ILE A 245 5.02 12.78 21.14
CA ILE A 245 3.86 11.91 21.00
C ILE A 245 3.50 11.42 22.40
N VAL A 246 2.31 11.78 22.87
CA VAL A 246 1.88 11.54 24.26
C VAL A 246 0.65 10.65 24.35
N GLU A 247 0.59 9.86 25.42
CA GLU A 247 -0.52 8.98 25.73
C GLU A 247 -1.71 9.75 26.32
N GLY A 248 -2.81 9.82 25.57
CA GLY A 248 -4.06 10.43 26.04
C GLY A 248 -4.08 11.95 26.06
N ASP A 249 -5.28 12.50 26.19
CA ASP A 249 -5.49 13.95 26.27
C ASP A 249 -5.05 14.54 27.62
N SER A 250 -5.03 13.72 28.69
CA SER A 250 -4.60 14.16 30.02
C SER A 250 -3.10 14.51 30.04
N ALA A 251 -2.23 13.55 29.69
CA ALA A 251 -0.80 13.82 29.55
C ALA A 251 -0.54 14.87 28.44
N GLY A 252 -1.36 14.86 27.38
CA GLY A 252 -1.36 15.92 26.36
C GLY A 252 -1.59 17.33 26.89
N GLY A 253 -2.51 17.49 27.85
CA GLY A 253 -2.78 18.75 28.52
C GLY A 253 -1.58 19.24 29.34
N SER A 254 -1.02 18.38 30.20
CA SER A 254 0.17 18.69 31.01
C SER A 254 1.38 19.00 30.14
N ALA A 255 1.63 18.20 29.10
CA ALA A 255 2.74 18.41 28.16
C ALA A 255 2.56 19.72 27.37
N LYS A 256 1.34 20.06 26.95
CA LYS A 256 1.06 21.33 26.26
C LYS A 256 1.35 22.55 27.13
N GLN A 257 1.12 22.46 28.44
CA GLN A 257 1.42 23.52 29.41
C GLN A 257 2.92 23.58 29.75
N ALA A 258 3.58 22.44 29.81
CA ALA A 258 5.00 22.31 30.17
C ALA A 258 5.97 22.73 29.06
N ARG A 259 5.57 22.53 27.79
CA ARG A 259 6.45 22.70 26.62
C ARG A 259 7.00 24.11 26.46
N ASP A 260 8.16 24.20 25.83
CA ASP A 260 8.54 25.44 25.14
C ASP A 260 7.82 25.51 23.79
N ARG A 261 6.82 26.40 23.70
CA ARG A 261 6.00 26.56 22.48
C ARG A 261 6.81 26.98 21.25
N ASN A 262 8.03 27.48 21.43
CA ASN A 262 8.86 27.94 20.32
C ASN A 262 9.32 26.78 19.45
N PHE A 263 9.74 25.66 20.04
CA PHE A 263 10.33 24.55 19.30
C PHE A 263 9.74 23.16 19.62
N GLN A 264 8.88 23.03 20.63
CA GLN A 264 8.29 21.74 21.01
C GLN A 264 6.81 21.69 20.61
N ALA A 265 6.41 20.70 19.83
CA ALA A 265 5.05 20.36 19.45
C ALA A 265 4.55 19.13 20.22
N ILE A 266 3.24 19.06 20.50
CA ILE A 266 2.62 17.95 21.24
C ILE A 266 1.51 17.32 20.40
N LEU A 267 1.57 16.00 20.22
CA LEU A 267 0.53 15.20 19.58
C LEU A 267 -0.01 14.15 20.57
N PRO A 268 -1.21 14.38 21.16
CA PRO A 268 -1.86 13.38 21.99
C PRO A 268 -2.52 12.30 21.13
N LEU A 269 -2.29 11.04 21.50
CA LEU A 269 -2.92 9.86 20.92
C LEU A 269 -4.04 9.36 21.81
N ARG A 270 -5.16 8.90 21.21
CA ARG A 270 -6.26 8.29 21.98
C ARG A 270 -6.27 6.78 21.81
N GLY A 271 -6.23 6.08 22.93
CA GLY A 271 -6.28 4.62 22.97
C GLY A 271 -5.04 3.97 22.36
N LYS A 272 -5.08 2.65 22.22
CA LYS A 272 -3.98 1.86 21.67
C LYS A 272 -3.87 2.06 20.17
N ILE A 273 -2.66 2.34 19.68
CA ILE A 273 -2.39 2.45 18.25
C ILE A 273 -2.67 1.12 17.55
N LEU A 274 -3.14 1.19 16.30
CA LEU A 274 -3.31 0.00 15.48
C LEU A 274 -1.97 -0.72 15.28
N ASN A 275 -1.92 -2.01 15.63
CA ASN A 275 -0.77 -2.84 15.30
C ASN A 275 -0.65 -3.00 13.78
N VAL A 276 0.30 -2.28 13.18
CA VAL A 276 0.51 -2.27 11.74
C VAL A 276 1.08 -3.58 11.20
N LYS A 277 1.79 -4.36 12.02
CA LYS A 277 2.39 -5.63 11.58
C LYS A 277 1.34 -6.71 11.31
N ASN A 278 0.19 -6.62 11.99
CA ASN A 278 -0.95 -7.53 11.83
C ASN A 278 -2.02 -6.97 10.86
N SER A 279 -1.90 -5.71 10.44
CA SER A 279 -2.92 -5.02 9.65
C SER A 279 -2.53 -4.92 8.18
N ASN A 280 -3.52 -4.99 7.28
CA ASN A 280 -3.30 -4.73 5.86
C ASN A 280 -3.19 -3.22 5.58
N THR A 281 -2.62 -2.86 4.42
CA THR A 281 -2.39 -1.46 4.03
C THR A 281 -3.66 -0.61 4.04
N ALA A 282 -4.80 -1.16 3.61
CA ALA A 282 -6.08 -0.47 3.61
C ALA A 282 -6.54 -0.09 5.02
N LYS A 283 -6.41 -1.00 5.99
CA LYS A 283 -6.78 -0.77 7.39
C LYS A 283 -5.84 0.21 8.09
N ILE A 284 -4.55 0.20 7.72
CA ILE A 284 -3.55 1.17 8.19
C ILE A 284 -3.91 2.57 7.69
N LEU A 285 -4.22 2.71 6.40
CA LEU A 285 -4.59 3.98 5.77
C LEU A 285 -5.91 4.56 6.31
N ALA A 286 -6.87 3.69 6.64
CA ALA A 286 -8.14 4.09 7.21
C ALA A 286 -8.06 4.48 8.70
N ASN A 287 -6.92 4.28 9.37
CA ASN A 287 -6.79 4.58 10.79
C ASN A 287 -6.51 6.07 11.04
N ASN A 288 -7.40 6.71 11.79
CA ASN A 288 -7.31 8.15 12.08
C ASN A 288 -6.06 8.54 12.88
N GLU A 289 -5.62 7.73 13.86
CA GLU A 289 -4.45 8.06 14.69
C GLU A 289 -3.15 7.97 13.86
N ILE A 290 -3.05 6.97 12.98
CA ILE A 290 -1.93 6.87 12.02
C ILE A 290 -1.97 8.03 11.02
N SER A 291 -3.15 8.38 10.49
CA SER A 291 -3.30 9.52 9.58
C SER A 291 -2.90 10.83 10.24
N ASN A 292 -3.33 11.06 11.49
CA ASN A 292 -2.94 12.23 12.27
C ASN A 292 -1.43 12.27 12.52
N LEU A 293 -0.81 11.13 12.86
CA LEU A 293 0.64 11.03 13.06
C LEU A 293 1.41 11.39 11.79
N LEU A 294 1.01 10.85 10.63
CA LEU A 294 1.64 11.16 9.35
C LEU A 294 1.47 12.64 8.96
N GLN A 295 0.27 13.19 9.15
CA GLN A 295 0.02 14.62 8.91
C GLN A 295 0.85 15.52 9.82
N ALA A 296 1.03 15.14 11.10
CA ALA A 296 1.89 15.87 12.02
C ALA A 296 3.35 15.82 11.58
N LEU A 297 3.86 14.65 11.21
CA LEU A 297 5.24 14.46 10.74
C LEU A 297 5.53 15.17 9.41
N GLY A 298 4.52 15.32 8.55
CA GLY A 298 4.62 16.02 7.26
C GLY A 298 5.31 15.24 6.14
N CYS A 299 5.78 14.02 6.41
CA CYS A 299 6.46 13.17 5.43
C CYS A 299 5.63 11.91 5.09
N GLN A 300 5.95 11.34 3.93
CA GLN A 300 5.33 10.10 3.45
C GLN A 300 6.03 8.86 4.03
N ARG A 301 5.48 7.67 3.75
CA ARG A 301 5.96 6.39 4.30
C ARG A 301 6.79 5.58 3.31
N ARG A 302 7.57 4.64 3.84
CA ARG A 302 8.34 3.63 3.10
C ARG A 302 9.17 4.27 1.97
N GLU A 303 9.03 3.78 0.74
CA GLU A 303 9.78 4.25 -0.43
C GLU A 303 9.51 5.71 -0.79
N LYS A 304 8.36 6.25 -0.38
CA LYS A 304 8.00 7.66 -0.62
C LYS A 304 8.53 8.60 0.46
N TYR A 305 9.15 8.09 1.53
CA TYR A 305 9.70 8.91 2.60
C TYR A 305 10.84 9.79 2.05
N ILE A 306 10.70 11.10 2.25
CA ILE A 306 11.71 12.11 1.94
C ILE A 306 12.05 12.79 3.25
N ASP A 307 13.32 12.72 3.64
CA ASP A 307 13.81 13.25 4.91
C ASP A 307 13.56 14.77 5.06
N LYS A 308 13.74 15.51 3.96
CA LYS A 308 13.53 16.96 3.90
C LYS A 308 12.09 17.42 4.17
N ASP A 309 11.12 16.52 4.02
CA ASP A 309 9.70 16.82 4.26
C ASP A 309 9.34 16.64 5.75
N LEU A 310 10.22 16.06 6.55
CA LEU A 310 10.00 15.87 7.98
C LEU A 310 9.95 17.23 8.69
N ARG A 311 8.87 17.47 9.43
CA ARG A 311 8.60 18.78 10.06
C ARG A 311 9.38 19.02 11.35
N TYR A 312 9.87 17.97 11.99
CA TYR A 312 10.54 18.04 13.28
C TYR A 312 11.83 17.26 13.26
N GLU A 313 12.92 17.84 13.76
CA GLU A 313 14.21 17.16 13.86
C GLU A 313 14.15 15.95 14.80
N LYS A 314 13.38 16.05 15.90
CA LYS A 314 13.24 14.96 16.88
C LYS A 314 11.79 14.57 17.05
N VAL A 315 11.51 13.28 16.94
CA VAL A 315 10.24 12.64 17.25
C VAL A 315 10.44 11.86 18.55
N ILE A 316 9.77 12.28 19.61
CA ILE A 316 9.95 11.77 20.97
C ILE A 316 8.67 11.07 21.39
N ILE A 317 8.74 9.77 21.63
CA ILE A 317 7.65 9.00 22.23
C ILE A 317 7.72 9.19 23.75
N MET A 318 6.65 9.73 24.33
CA MET A 318 6.53 10.00 25.76
C MET A 318 5.25 9.35 26.30
N THR A 319 5.40 8.13 26.80
CA THR A 319 4.32 7.29 27.36
C THR A 319 4.51 7.11 28.86
N ASP A 320 3.46 6.64 29.54
CA ASP A 320 3.52 6.37 30.97
C ASP A 320 4.46 5.18 31.27
N ALA A 321 5.02 5.16 32.47
CA ALA A 321 5.92 4.10 32.93
C ALA A 321 5.12 2.93 33.55
N ASP A 322 4.10 2.48 32.82
CA ASP A 322 3.22 1.37 33.17
C ASP A 322 3.06 0.38 32.00
N VAL A 323 2.28 -0.68 32.24
CA VAL A 323 2.06 -1.76 31.26
C VAL A 323 1.35 -1.29 29.97
N ASP A 324 0.51 -0.26 30.07
CA ASP A 324 -0.23 0.27 28.92
C ASP A 324 0.66 1.22 28.10
N GLY A 325 1.46 2.05 28.77
CA GLY A 325 2.48 2.88 28.16
C GLY A 325 3.55 2.07 27.44
N ASP A 326 4.05 0.99 28.05
CA ASP A 326 4.98 0.04 27.41
C ASP A 326 4.38 -0.59 26.14
N HIS A 327 3.09 -0.91 26.17
CA HIS A 327 2.37 -1.45 25.02
C HIS A 327 2.23 -0.40 23.91
N ILE A 328 1.87 0.84 24.24
CA ILE A 328 1.77 1.93 23.26
C ILE A 328 3.13 2.26 22.65
N ALA A 329 4.18 2.33 23.47
CA ALA A 329 5.55 2.51 23.01
C ALA A 329 5.95 1.39 22.04
N SER A 330 5.65 0.13 22.38
CA SER A 330 5.90 -1.03 21.50
C SER A 330 5.15 -0.94 20.16
N LEU A 331 3.91 -0.48 20.17
CA LEU A 331 3.10 -0.27 18.96
C LEU A 331 3.68 0.85 18.09
N LEU A 332 4.09 1.97 18.69
CA LEU A 332 4.73 3.09 17.99
C LEU A 332 6.08 2.72 17.40
N LEU A 333 6.94 2.03 18.17
CA LEU A 333 8.21 1.52 17.69
C LEU A 333 8.02 0.57 16.50
N THR A 334 7.00 -0.30 16.57
CA THR A 334 6.63 -1.19 15.47
C THR A 334 6.16 -0.40 14.25
N PHE A 335 5.35 0.65 14.44
CA PHE A 335 4.92 1.55 13.38
C PHE A 335 6.12 2.20 12.67
N PHE A 336 6.99 2.88 13.43
CA PHE A 336 8.15 3.56 12.84
C PHE A 336 9.10 2.56 12.16
N PHE A 337 9.31 1.37 12.74
CA PHE A 337 10.15 0.35 12.14
C PHE A 337 9.60 -0.17 10.80
N CYS A 338 8.29 -0.43 10.72
CA CYS A 338 7.67 -1.03 9.53
C CYS A 338 7.34 0.01 8.44
N GLU A 339 6.86 1.18 8.84
CA GLU A 339 6.31 2.18 7.92
C GLU A 339 7.30 3.32 7.63
N MET A 340 8.24 3.61 8.54
CA MET A 340 9.17 4.75 8.43
C MET A 340 10.61 4.40 8.86
N PRO A 341 11.21 3.30 8.37
CA PRO A 341 12.53 2.85 8.83
C PRO A 341 13.64 3.88 8.59
N ASN A 342 13.52 4.70 7.54
CA ASN A 342 14.48 5.75 7.23
C ASN A 342 14.50 6.87 8.29
N LEU A 343 13.36 7.17 8.92
CA LEU A 343 13.30 8.14 10.03
C LEU A 343 14.16 7.68 11.22
N ILE A 344 14.12 6.38 11.53
CA ILE A 344 14.97 5.78 12.57
C ILE A 344 16.44 5.79 12.14
N LYS A 345 16.71 5.42 10.88
CA LYS A 345 18.08 5.37 10.33
C LYS A 345 18.76 6.74 10.36
N ASN A 346 18.01 7.80 10.11
CA ASN A 346 18.50 9.17 10.14
C ASN A 346 18.59 9.75 11.56
N GLY A 347 18.20 8.99 12.59
CA GLY A 347 18.41 9.35 13.99
C GLY A 347 17.38 10.32 14.56
N HIS A 348 16.17 10.36 13.99
CA HIS A 348 15.12 11.28 14.43
C HIS A 348 14.22 10.71 15.53
N LEU A 349 14.24 9.41 15.81
CA LEU A 349 13.32 8.78 16.79
C LEU A 349 13.95 8.62 18.17
N TYR A 350 13.22 9.03 19.20
CA TYR A 350 13.64 9.01 20.60
C TYR A 350 12.51 8.52 21.51
N LEU A 351 12.89 7.96 22.66
CA LEU A 351 12.00 7.67 23.80
C LEU A 351 12.34 8.63 24.94
N ALA A 352 11.31 9.25 25.53
CA ALA A 352 11.46 10.00 26.77
C ALA A 352 11.63 9.05 27.95
N VAL A 353 12.43 9.47 28.95
CA VAL A 353 12.65 8.70 30.18
C VAL A 353 12.21 9.56 31.38
N PRO A 354 10.91 9.57 31.73
CA PRO A 354 10.44 10.28 32.91
C PRO A 354 11.04 9.67 34.20
N PRO A 355 11.10 10.44 35.31
CA PRO A 355 11.57 9.94 36.59
C PRO A 355 10.54 9.00 37.23
N LEU A 356 11.03 8.01 37.98
CA LEU A 356 10.19 7.05 38.69
C LEU A 356 9.78 7.56 40.09
N TYR A 357 10.68 8.31 40.75
CA TYR A 357 10.44 8.85 42.08
C TYR A 357 10.75 10.34 42.17
N LYS A 358 10.04 11.00 43.07
CA LYS A 358 10.33 12.32 43.62
C LYS A 358 10.66 12.16 45.10
N LEU A 359 11.87 12.54 45.51
CA LEU A 359 12.28 12.62 46.91
C LEU A 359 12.33 14.07 47.36
N THR A 360 11.67 14.39 48.46
CA THR A 360 11.82 15.66 49.17
C THR A 360 12.68 15.40 50.40
N ILE A 361 13.88 15.96 50.44
CA ILE A 361 14.87 15.78 51.51
C ILE A 361 15.22 17.14 52.06
N SER A 362 14.87 17.42 53.32
CA SER A 362 15.19 18.69 53.98
C SER A 362 14.87 19.92 53.12
N ASN A 363 13.67 19.94 52.50
CA ASN A 363 13.16 20.98 51.61
C ASN A 363 13.76 21.06 50.19
N GLN A 364 14.64 20.14 49.81
CA GLN A 364 15.15 20.01 48.44
C GLN A 364 14.46 18.85 47.71
N ILE A 365 14.16 19.04 46.42
CA ILE A 365 13.47 18.05 45.58
C ILE A 365 14.49 17.38 44.67
N TYR A 366 14.49 16.06 44.66
CA TYR A 366 15.31 15.21 43.81
C TYR A 366 14.42 14.29 42.99
N TYR A 367 14.67 14.22 41.68
CA TYR A 367 13.99 13.28 40.79
C TYR A 367 14.95 12.15 40.41
N VAL A 368 14.55 10.90 40.61
CA VAL A 368 15.38 9.71 40.32
C VAL A 368 14.62 8.72 39.46
N ARG A 369 15.37 7.98 38.63
CA ARG A 369 14.80 7.20 37.52
C ARG A 369 14.64 5.72 37.84
N ASN A 370 15.37 5.22 38.82
CA ASN A 370 15.38 3.81 39.18
C ASN A 370 15.65 3.65 40.68
N ASP A 371 15.39 2.44 41.19
CA ASP A 371 15.63 2.09 42.59
C ASP A 371 17.11 2.23 42.99
N ILE A 372 18.04 1.96 42.08
CA ILE A 372 19.48 2.04 42.37
C ILE A 372 19.89 3.48 42.69
N GLU A 373 19.42 4.45 41.90
CA GLU A 373 19.65 5.88 42.13
C GLU A 373 18.98 6.35 43.42
N LYS A 374 17.74 5.92 43.67
CA LYS A 374 17.02 6.19 44.91
C LYS A 374 17.82 5.70 46.12
N ASP A 375 18.26 4.44 46.11
CA ASP A 375 18.99 3.82 47.23
C ASP A 375 20.36 4.45 47.44
N LYS A 376 21.06 4.82 46.35
CA LYS A 376 22.32 5.59 46.44
C LYS A 376 22.11 6.95 47.09
N LEU A 377 21.04 7.66 46.69
CA LEU A 377 20.74 8.98 47.22
C LEU A 377 20.39 8.91 48.71
N LEU A 378 19.61 7.89 49.11
CA LEU A 378 19.24 7.63 50.51
C LEU A 378 20.45 7.24 51.38
N LYS A 379 21.41 6.47 50.86
CA LYS A 379 22.63 6.07 51.60
C LYS A 379 23.54 7.24 51.95
N ASN A 380 23.53 8.31 51.14
CA ASN A 380 24.39 9.48 51.33
C ASN A 380 23.80 10.54 52.28
N LEU A 381 22.64 10.28 52.88
CA LEU A 381 21.96 11.25 53.76
C LEU A 381 22.48 11.19 55.20
N LYS A 382 22.52 12.36 55.86
CA LYS A 382 22.82 12.45 57.29
C LYS A 382 21.69 11.77 58.08
N LYS A 383 22.05 11.02 59.13
CA LYS A 383 21.07 10.43 60.05
C LYS A 383 20.15 11.53 60.61
N GLY A 384 18.84 11.37 60.46
CA GLY A 384 17.81 12.29 60.96
C GLY A 384 17.18 13.24 59.93
N SER A 385 17.57 13.20 58.66
CA SER A 385 16.89 13.96 57.60
C SER A 385 15.42 13.53 57.44
N LYS A 386 14.48 14.48 57.38
CA LYS A 386 13.09 14.21 57.00
C LYS A 386 13.04 13.91 55.49
N ILE A 387 12.52 12.74 55.14
CA ILE A 387 12.45 12.24 53.76
C ILE A 387 11.00 11.95 53.43
N GLU A 388 10.51 12.55 52.34
CA GLU A 388 9.21 12.22 51.74
C GLU A 388 9.47 11.65 50.35
N ILE A 389 8.98 10.44 50.09
CA ILE A 389 9.14 9.74 48.80
C ILE A 389 7.77 9.64 48.15
N SER A 390 7.66 10.15 46.92
CA SER A 390 6.50 9.95 46.06
C SER A 390 6.93 9.21 44.79
N ARG A 391 6.10 8.27 44.33
CA ARG A 391 6.29 7.52 43.09
C ARG A 391 5.32 8.06 42.05
N PHE A 392 5.80 8.33 40.84
CA PHE A 392 4.92 8.67 39.72
C PHE A 392 4.38 7.38 39.11
N LYS A 393 3.06 7.26 38.95
CA LYS A 393 2.46 6.11 38.25
C LYS A 393 2.22 6.42 36.77
N GLY A 394 1.88 7.66 36.45
CA GLY A 394 1.69 8.12 35.09
C GLY A 394 2.07 9.59 34.91
N LEU A 395 2.29 10.00 33.66
CA LEU A 395 2.65 11.37 33.30
C LEU A 395 1.52 12.35 33.60
N GLY A 396 0.27 11.89 33.59
CA GLY A 396 -0.91 12.69 33.95
C GLY A 396 -0.95 13.13 35.42
N GLU A 397 -0.23 12.45 36.32
CA GLU A 397 -0.14 12.81 37.74
C GLU A 397 0.92 13.91 37.98
N MET A 398 1.79 14.17 37.00
CA MET A 398 2.82 15.20 37.10
C MET A 398 2.24 16.57 36.78
N MET A 399 2.48 17.53 37.68
CA MET A 399 2.21 18.94 37.39
C MET A 399 3.09 19.40 36.22
N ALA A 400 2.59 20.30 35.37
CA ALA A 400 3.30 20.77 34.16
C ALA A 400 4.74 21.22 34.44
N GLN A 401 4.98 21.91 35.56
CA GLN A 401 6.33 22.34 35.96
C GLN A 401 7.28 21.16 36.20
N GLN A 402 6.80 20.09 36.84
CA GLN A 402 7.60 18.89 37.10
C GLN A 402 7.91 18.15 35.79
N LEU A 403 6.91 18.02 34.91
CA LEU A 403 7.10 17.41 33.60
C LEU A 403 8.14 18.19 32.76
N LYS A 404 8.08 19.52 32.82
CA LYS A 404 9.07 20.41 32.18
C LYS A 404 10.47 20.14 32.69
N GLU A 405 10.68 20.25 34.00
CA GLU A 405 12.00 20.14 34.64
C GLU A 405 12.64 18.76 34.49
N THR A 406 11.85 17.71 34.30
CA THR A 406 12.34 16.33 34.34
C THR A 406 12.48 15.70 32.96
N THR A 407 11.51 15.94 32.07
CA THR A 407 11.34 15.12 30.86
C THR A 407 11.38 15.96 29.58
N MET A 408 11.04 17.25 29.64
CA MET A 408 10.93 18.09 28.43
C MET A 408 12.04 19.11 28.26
N ASP A 409 12.61 19.66 29.35
CA ASP A 409 13.69 20.64 29.28
C ASP A 409 14.97 19.99 28.74
N ILE A 410 15.52 20.58 27.68
CA ILE A 410 16.74 20.12 26.99
C ILE A 410 17.91 19.96 27.96
N LYS A 411 18.00 20.80 28.99
CA LYS A 411 19.15 20.85 29.91
C LYS A 411 19.16 19.70 30.92
N THR A 412 18.00 19.18 31.28
CA THR A 412 17.84 18.23 32.41
C THR A 412 17.32 16.87 31.99
N ARG A 413 16.61 16.79 30.87
CA ARG A 413 16.01 15.54 30.40
C ARG A 413 17.05 14.51 29.95
N SER A 414 16.60 13.28 29.80
CA SER A 414 17.35 12.26 29.09
C SER A 414 16.44 11.54 28.10
N LEU A 415 16.97 11.32 26.90
CA LEU A 415 16.27 10.67 25.81
C LEU A 415 17.06 9.44 25.38
N ILE A 416 16.36 8.35 25.08
CA ILE A 416 16.95 7.16 24.46
C ILE A 416 16.77 7.29 22.96
N ARG A 417 17.86 7.42 22.19
CA ARG A 417 17.79 7.43 20.73
C ARG A 417 17.57 6.01 20.21
N VAL A 418 16.50 5.81 19.45
CA VAL A 418 16.19 4.52 18.82
C VAL A 418 17.08 4.36 17.59
N THR A 419 17.77 3.23 17.49
CA THR A 419 18.62 2.90 16.33
C THR A 419 18.40 1.47 15.89
N VAL A 420 18.58 1.22 14.60
CA VAL A 420 18.56 -0.13 14.02
C VAL A 420 19.82 -0.30 13.19
N PRO A 421 20.87 -0.93 13.74
CA PRO A 421 22.06 -1.27 12.97
C PRO A 421 21.71 -2.12 11.76
N THR A 422 22.34 -1.87 10.62
CA THR A 422 22.10 -2.63 9.38
C THR A 422 22.37 -4.12 9.54
N THR A 423 23.38 -4.48 10.35
CA THR A 423 23.72 -5.85 10.72
C THR A 423 22.60 -6.55 11.48
N ASP A 424 21.86 -5.82 12.31
CA ASP A 424 20.80 -6.36 13.16
C ASP A 424 19.41 -6.26 12.54
N TYR A 425 19.24 -5.55 11.42
CA TYR A 425 17.92 -5.33 10.80
C TYR A 425 17.12 -6.62 10.60
N LYS A 426 17.77 -7.69 10.11
CA LYS A 426 17.12 -9.00 9.92
C LYS A 426 16.66 -9.61 11.25
N LYS A 427 17.50 -9.54 12.29
CA LYS A 427 17.20 -10.04 13.64
C LYS A 427 16.06 -9.25 14.27
N THR A 428 16.10 -7.93 14.18
CA THR A 428 15.05 -7.02 14.68
C THR A 428 13.73 -7.24 13.95
N ASN A 429 13.74 -7.36 12.62
CA ASN A 429 12.53 -7.64 11.86
C ASN A 429 11.92 -9.00 12.23
N LYS A 430 12.76 -10.03 12.46
CA LYS A 430 12.29 -11.34 12.94
C LYS A 430 11.65 -11.23 14.33
N LEU A 431 12.29 -10.51 15.26
CA LEU A 431 11.76 -10.27 16.61
C LEU A 431 10.40 -9.56 16.57
N ILE A 432 10.31 -8.45 15.83
CA ILE A 432 9.05 -7.71 15.66
C ILE A 432 7.99 -8.60 15.00
N SER A 433 8.36 -9.43 14.03
CA SER A 433 7.42 -10.36 13.38
C SER A 433 6.90 -11.43 14.34
N ASN A 434 7.74 -11.94 15.25
CA ASN A 434 7.34 -12.92 16.25
C ASN A 434 6.40 -12.32 17.30
N ILE A 435 6.71 -11.13 17.80
CA ILE A 435 5.96 -10.50 18.90
C ILE A 435 4.68 -9.82 18.38
N MET A 436 4.76 -9.09 17.26
CA MET A 436 3.68 -8.23 16.76
C MET A 436 2.91 -8.85 15.58
N GLY A 437 3.35 -10.00 15.06
CA GLY A 437 2.71 -10.70 13.94
C GLY A 437 1.48 -11.53 14.32
N LYS A 438 0.96 -12.29 13.35
CA LYS A 438 -0.27 -13.10 13.48
C LYS A 438 -0.11 -14.41 14.24
N ASN A 439 1.12 -14.94 14.33
CA ASN A 439 1.37 -16.25 14.91
C ASN A 439 1.43 -16.16 16.44
N ALA A 440 0.42 -16.73 17.11
CA ALA A 440 0.33 -16.72 18.57
C ALA A 440 1.39 -17.60 19.23
N ASP A 441 1.72 -18.75 18.65
CA ASP A 441 2.68 -19.72 19.21
C ASP A 441 4.09 -19.14 19.30
N LEU A 442 4.52 -18.41 18.28
CA LEU A 442 5.82 -17.73 18.28
C LEU A 442 5.91 -16.66 19.38
N ARG A 443 4.80 -15.99 19.67
CA ARG A 443 4.72 -14.99 20.73
C ARG A 443 4.71 -15.65 22.10
N LEU A 444 3.93 -16.71 22.27
CA LEU A 444 3.89 -17.49 23.50
C LEU A 444 5.28 -18.02 23.85
N LYS A 445 5.96 -18.64 22.88
CA LYS A 445 7.34 -19.12 23.04
C LYS A 445 8.30 -18.02 23.45
N PHE A 446 8.19 -16.83 22.84
CA PHE A 446 9.00 -15.68 23.24
C PHE A 446 8.73 -15.26 24.69
N ILE A 447 7.47 -15.26 25.13
CA ILE A 447 7.10 -14.92 26.51
C ILE A 447 7.67 -15.97 27.47
N GLU A 448 7.51 -17.25 27.19
CA GLU A 448 8.02 -18.35 28.02
C GLU A 448 9.55 -18.31 28.18
N GLU A 449 10.28 -18.04 27.09
CA GLU A 449 11.76 -17.97 27.10
C GLU A 449 12.31 -16.76 27.87
N ASN A 450 11.51 -15.69 28.03
CA ASN A 450 11.99 -14.42 28.59
C ASN A 450 11.34 -14.05 29.93
N ALA A 451 10.16 -14.56 30.26
CA ALA A 451 9.49 -14.30 31.53
C ALA A 451 10.37 -14.63 32.76
N PRO A 452 11.13 -15.75 32.80
CA PRO A 452 12.02 -16.04 33.93
C PRO A 452 13.20 -15.06 34.09
N LYS A 453 13.55 -14.32 33.02
CA LYS A 453 14.67 -13.38 33.03
C LYS A 453 14.29 -12.02 33.60
N VAL A 454 12.99 -11.74 33.72
CA VAL A 454 12.51 -10.47 34.26
C VAL A 454 12.38 -10.61 35.77
N LYS A 455 13.13 -9.79 36.52
CA LYS A 455 12.92 -9.61 37.96
C LYS A 455 12.02 -8.39 38.14
N ASN A 456 10.95 -8.52 38.94
CA ASN A 456 10.01 -7.47 39.31
C ASN A 456 9.12 -6.95 38.16
N ILE A 457 8.33 -7.84 37.54
CA ILE A 457 7.11 -7.41 36.85
C ILE A 457 6.08 -7.20 37.97
N ASP A 458 5.70 -5.94 38.22
CA ASP A 458 4.76 -5.50 39.26
C ASP A 458 5.23 -5.61 40.72
N LEU A 459 6.02 -4.62 41.17
CA LEU A 459 6.04 -4.14 42.56
C LEU A 459 5.83 -2.61 42.59
#